data_AF-A0A522DNN3-F1
#
_entry.id   AF-A0A522DNN3-F1
#
_cell.length_a   1.000
_cell.length_b   1.000
_cell.length_c   1.000
_cell.angle_alpha   90.00
_cell.angle_beta   90.00
_cell.angle_gamma   90.00
#
_symmetry.space_group_name_H-M   'P 1'
#
loop_
_entity.id
_entity.type
_entity.pdbx_description
1 polymer ?
#
loop_
_entity_poly.entity_id
_entity_poly.type
_entity_poly.pdbx_seq_one_letter_code
_entity_poly.pdbx_strand_id
1 'polypeptide(L)'
;MFKNFARQSLALELLKRHARISIVHRETAIPKQVLREAYRELHGRSPSPGALKYSTQGLTRNVRKRKAVTLFAVCFQTVESQSRADHIQKVIIAFDIFKMFCPDSRLDFSEAWVVARDLMVKQIEVVRCPYCESAVLINGGDDSKERCAVCNKAIES
;
A
#
# COMPACT_ATOMS: atom_id res chain seq x y z
N MET A 1 -15.40 7.39 -25.66
CA MET A 1 -16.01 8.27 -24.64
C MET A 1 -15.90 7.67 -23.23
N PHE A 2 -16.44 6.47 -22.95
CA PHE A 2 -16.45 5.85 -21.61
C PHE A 2 -15.07 5.57 -20.97
N LYS A 3 -14.02 5.25 -21.76
CA LYS A 3 -12.67 5.03 -21.23
C LYS A 3 -12.08 6.26 -20.51
N ASN A 4 -12.46 7.46 -20.93
CA ASN A 4 -12.02 8.69 -20.27
C ASN A 4 -12.72 8.87 -18.92
N PHE A 5 -14.02 8.58 -18.85
CA PHE A 5 -14.78 8.62 -17.60
C PHE A 5 -14.27 7.62 -16.56
N ALA A 6 -13.94 6.38 -16.96
CA ALA A 6 -13.40 5.39 -16.05
C ALA A 6 -12.04 5.83 -15.44
N ARG A 7 -11.14 6.38 -16.26
CA ARG A 7 -9.85 6.91 -15.79
C ARG A 7 -10.01 8.11 -14.86
N GLN A 8 -10.98 8.99 -15.15
CA GLN A 8 -11.30 10.15 -14.32
C GLN A 8 -11.89 9.72 -12.97
N SER A 9 -12.80 8.74 -12.95
CA SER A 9 -13.36 8.17 -11.72
C SER A 9 -12.26 7.58 -10.84
N LEU A 10 -11.40 6.74 -11.43
CA LEU A 10 -10.26 6.17 -10.70
C LEU A 10 -9.32 7.26 -10.17
N ALA A 11 -9.03 8.28 -10.96
CA ALA A 11 -8.21 9.40 -10.49
C ALA A 11 -8.84 10.08 -9.27
N LEU A 12 -10.15 10.36 -9.30
CA LEU A 12 -10.85 10.95 -8.16
C LEU A 12 -10.80 10.05 -6.92
N GLU A 13 -10.99 8.74 -7.07
CA GLU A 13 -10.89 7.79 -5.96
C GLU A 13 -9.50 7.79 -5.30
N LEU A 14 -8.45 7.81 -6.11
CA LEU A 14 -7.08 7.84 -5.61
C LEU A 14 -6.73 9.20 -4.98
N LEU A 15 -7.17 10.30 -5.59
CA LEU A 15 -6.96 11.65 -5.06
C LEU A 15 -7.68 11.86 -3.73
N LYS A 16 -8.91 11.34 -3.56
CA LYS A 16 -9.65 11.37 -2.28
C LYS A 16 -8.89 10.66 -1.16
N ARG A 17 -8.10 9.64 -1.47
CA ARG A 17 -7.22 8.91 -0.54
C ARG A 17 -5.84 9.57 -0.37
N HIS A 18 -5.67 10.80 -0.86
CA HIS A 18 -4.42 11.55 -0.88
C HIS A 18 -3.25 10.81 -1.55
N ALA A 19 -3.52 9.94 -2.53
CA ALA A 19 -2.48 9.28 -3.29
C ALA A 19 -1.55 10.31 -3.95
N ARG A 20 -0.24 10.02 -3.96
CA ARG A 20 0.75 10.88 -4.64
C ARG A 20 0.41 10.99 -6.12
N ILE A 21 0.54 12.20 -6.67
CA ILE A 21 0.26 12.50 -8.09
C ILE A 21 1.00 11.57 -9.04
N SER A 22 2.22 11.15 -8.70
CA SER A 22 2.98 10.18 -9.51
C SER A 22 2.31 8.81 -9.62
N ILE A 23 1.67 8.35 -8.55
CA ILE A 23 0.92 7.08 -8.52
C ILE A 23 -0.36 7.26 -9.32
N VAL A 24 -1.14 8.31 -9.06
CA VAL A 24 -2.39 8.56 -9.79
C VAL A 24 -2.13 8.67 -11.30
N HIS A 25 -1.08 9.38 -11.71
CA HIS A 25 -0.66 9.43 -13.10
C HIS A 25 -0.30 8.04 -13.67
N ARG A 26 0.44 7.22 -12.91
CA ARG A 26 0.82 5.87 -13.35
C ARG A 26 -0.39 4.97 -13.58
N GLU A 27 -1.38 5.03 -12.69
CA GLU A 27 -2.56 4.16 -12.74
C GLU A 27 -3.64 4.65 -13.73
N THR A 28 -3.63 5.93 -14.12
CA THR A 28 -4.70 6.52 -14.95
C THR A 28 -4.23 7.09 -16.29
N ALA A 29 -2.92 7.29 -16.46
CA ALA A 29 -2.29 8.01 -17.55
C ALA A 29 -2.75 9.48 -17.73
N ILE A 30 -3.48 10.05 -16.76
CA ILE A 30 -3.90 11.46 -16.81
C ILE A 30 -2.69 12.37 -16.53
N PRO A 31 -2.48 13.46 -17.29
CA PRO A 31 -1.33 14.35 -17.10
C PRO A 31 -1.21 14.87 -15.67
N LYS A 32 0.01 14.87 -15.12
CA LYS A 32 0.29 15.29 -13.73
C LYS A 32 -0.18 16.72 -13.43
N GLN A 33 -0.15 17.61 -14.41
CA GLN A 33 -0.64 19.00 -14.24
C GLN A 33 -2.13 19.02 -13.90
N VAL A 34 -2.95 18.34 -14.71
CA VAL A 34 -4.40 18.20 -14.50
C VAL A 34 -4.69 17.58 -13.13
N LEU A 35 -3.94 16.54 -12.75
CA LEU A 35 -4.11 15.90 -11.44
C LEU A 35 -3.75 16.83 -10.26
N ARG A 36 -2.77 17.72 -10.40
CA ARG A 36 -2.43 18.70 -9.36
C ARG A 36 -3.49 19.79 -9.21
N GLU A 37 -4.11 20.21 -10.32
CA GLU A 37 -5.25 21.12 -10.32
C GLU A 37 -6.43 20.48 -9.61
N ALA A 38 -6.83 19.27 -10.02
CA ALA A 38 -7.91 18.52 -9.38
C ALA A 38 -7.65 18.24 -7.89
N TYR A 39 -6.40 17.95 -7.50
CA TYR A 39 -6.05 17.78 -6.09
C TYR A 39 -6.26 19.08 -5.29
N ARG A 40 -5.84 20.23 -5.84
CA ARG A 40 -6.01 21.53 -5.18
C ARG A 40 -7.47 21.89 -5.02
N GLU A 41 -8.29 21.61 -6.03
CA GLU A 41 -9.73 21.81 -5.99
C GLU A 41 -10.39 20.93 -4.92
N LEU A 42 -10.02 19.65 -4.86
CA LEU A 42 -10.60 18.69 -3.91
C LEU A 42 -10.20 18.94 -2.45
N HIS A 43 -8.95 19.37 -2.22
CA HIS A 43 -8.36 19.41 -0.87
C HIS A 43 -8.01 20.82 -0.37
N GLY A 44 -8.21 21.86 -1.18
CA GLY A 44 -7.89 23.25 -0.83
C GLY A 44 -6.38 23.54 -0.66
N ARG A 45 -5.50 22.58 -1.00
CA ARG A 45 -4.05 22.71 -0.84
C ARG A 45 -3.28 21.98 -1.92
N SER A 46 -2.03 22.37 -2.15
CA SER A 46 -1.14 21.67 -3.07
C SER A 46 -0.80 20.26 -2.57
N PRO A 47 -0.68 19.27 -3.48
CA PRO A 47 -0.21 17.94 -3.11
C PRO A 47 1.22 17.99 -2.59
N SER A 48 1.58 17.01 -1.74
CA SER A 48 2.94 16.94 -1.18
C SER A 48 3.99 16.95 -2.31
N PRO A 49 5.01 17.82 -2.23
CA PRO A 49 6.09 17.86 -3.20
C PRO A 49 6.95 16.59 -3.15
N GLY A 50 7.63 16.30 -4.26
CA GLY A 50 8.68 15.29 -4.33
C GLY A 50 8.26 13.92 -4.88
N ALA A 51 9.28 13.21 -5.38
CA ALA A 51 9.14 11.84 -5.87
C ALA A 51 8.76 10.85 -4.75
N LEU A 52 8.16 9.74 -5.12
CA LEU A 52 7.94 8.61 -4.23
C LEU A 52 9.32 8.04 -3.82
N LYS A 53 9.76 8.31 -2.59
CA LYS A 53 11.08 7.86 -2.07
C LYS A 53 10.98 6.66 -1.12
N TYR A 54 9.86 5.94 -1.12
CA TYR A 54 9.65 4.85 -0.17
C TYR A 54 9.91 3.50 -0.83
N SER A 55 10.82 2.72 -0.24
CA SER A 55 10.87 1.27 -0.37
C SER A 55 10.15 0.65 0.83
N THR A 56 9.60 -0.56 0.69
CA THR A 56 8.99 -1.21 1.86
C THR A 56 10.00 -1.43 2.99
N GLN A 57 11.27 -1.72 2.68
CA GLN A 57 12.36 -1.74 3.67
C GLN A 57 12.48 -0.43 4.47
N GLY A 58 12.31 0.73 3.83
CA GLY A 58 12.30 2.02 4.53
C GLY A 58 11.10 2.18 5.46
N LEU A 59 9.94 1.62 5.09
CA LEU A 59 8.71 1.67 5.87
C LEU A 59 8.75 0.75 7.10
N THR A 60 9.50 -0.35 7.04
CA THR A 60 9.51 -1.40 8.08
C THR A 60 10.59 -1.21 9.15
N ARG A 61 11.36 -0.12 9.11
CA ARG A 61 12.41 0.20 10.12
C ARG A 61 11.86 0.44 11.53
N ASN A 62 10.63 0.94 11.66
CA ASN A 62 9.99 1.20 12.94
C ASN A 62 8.95 0.11 13.24
N VAL A 63 8.98 -0.47 14.44
CA VAL A 63 8.06 -1.55 14.85
C VAL A 63 6.58 -1.19 14.67
N ARG A 64 6.14 0.03 15.03
CA ARG A 64 4.74 0.45 14.84
C ARG A 64 4.38 0.48 13.35
N LYS A 65 5.29 1.00 12.52
CA LYS A 65 5.06 1.10 11.08
C LYS A 65 5.11 -0.27 10.41
N ARG A 66 6.01 -1.14 10.85
CA ARG A 66 6.07 -2.55 10.44
C ARG A 66 4.76 -3.27 10.73
N LYS A 67 4.20 -3.16 11.95
CA LYS A 67 2.90 -3.76 12.29
C LYS A 67 1.78 -3.29 11.34
N ALA A 68 1.72 -1.98 11.05
CA ALA A 68 0.75 -1.44 10.11
C ALA A 68 0.95 -1.99 8.68
N VAL A 69 2.20 -2.05 8.19
CA VAL A 69 2.54 -2.63 6.89
C VAL A 69 2.16 -4.10 6.83
N THR A 70 2.47 -4.89 7.86
CA THR A 70 2.11 -6.32 7.94
C THR A 70 0.60 -6.51 7.91
N LEU A 71 -0.17 -5.70 8.65
CA LEU A 71 -1.63 -5.79 8.63
C LEU A 71 -2.18 -5.46 7.23
N PHE A 72 -1.73 -4.37 6.62
CA PHE A 72 -2.13 -4.04 5.24
C PHE A 72 -1.75 -5.16 4.26
N ALA A 73 -0.56 -5.75 4.39
CA ALA A 73 -0.12 -6.85 3.53
C ALA A 73 -1.05 -8.07 3.65
N VAL A 74 -1.50 -8.41 4.87
CA VAL A 74 -2.51 -9.45 5.09
C VAL A 74 -3.85 -9.09 4.43
N CYS A 75 -4.32 -7.85 4.58
CA CYS A 75 -5.55 -7.38 3.90
C CYS A 75 -5.40 -7.52 2.37
N PHE A 76 -4.26 -7.11 1.82
CA PHE A 76 -3.99 -7.17 0.39
C PHE A 76 -3.95 -8.61 -0.13
N GLN A 77 -3.21 -9.51 0.52
CA GLN A 77 -3.19 -10.93 0.14
C GLN A 77 -4.58 -11.58 0.20
N THR A 78 -5.39 -11.21 1.20
CA THR A 78 -6.78 -11.70 1.32
C THR A 78 -7.60 -11.26 0.11
N VAL A 79 -7.56 -9.97 -0.24
CA VAL A 79 -8.26 -9.43 -1.42
C VAL A 79 -7.72 -10.03 -2.71
N GLU A 80 -6.40 -10.19 -2.83
CA GLU A 80 -5.73 -10.77 -3.99
C GLU A 80 -6.21 -12.19 -4.28
N SER A 81 -6.42 -13.00 -3.23
CA SER A 81 -6.90 -14.38 -3.33
C SER A 81 -8.39 -14.54 -3.66
N GLN A 82 -9.21 -13.54 -3.34
CA GLN A 82 -10.68 -13.62 -3.44
C GLN A 82 -11.26 -12.83 -4.61
N SER A 83 -10.56 -11.79 -5.07
CA SER A 83 -11.09 -10.82 -6.03
C SER A 83 -10.51 -11.01 -7.44
N ARG A 84 -11.39 -10.90 -8.45
CA ARG A 84 -11.01 -10.79 -9.87
C ARG A 84 -10.81 -9.34 -10.34
N ALA A 85 -10.86 -8.38 -9.42
CA ALA A 85 -10.70 -6.97 -9.75
C ALA A 85 -9.29 -6.65 -10.28
N ASP A 86 -9.17 -5.52 -10.98
CA ASP A 86 -7.87 -5.01 -11.42
C ASP A 86 -6.95 -4.72 -10.23
N HIS A 87 -5.64 -4.78 -10.45
CA HIS A 87 -4.64 -4.64 -9.39
C HIS A 87 -4.84 -3.39 -8.52
N ILE A 88 -5.02 -2.21 -9.13
CA ILE A 88 -5.25 -0.97 -8.38
C ILE A 88 -6.55 -1.00 -7.56
N GLN A 89 -7.59 -1.68 -8.06
CA GLN A 89 -8.83 -1.86 -7.31
C GLN A 89 -8.63 -2.78 -6.11
N LYS A 90 -7.81 -3.82 -6.24
CA LYS A 90 -7.41 -4.66 -5.09
C LYS A 90 -6.66 -3.86 -4.03
N VAL A 91 -5.77 -2.95 -4.44
CA VAL A 91 -5.08 -2.03 -3.50
C VAL A 91 -6.06 -1.10 -2.79
N ILE A 92 -7.03 -0.52 -3.52
CA ILE A 92 -8.07 0.35 -2.94
C ILE A 92 -8.87 -0.41 -1.89
N ILE A 93 -9.42 -1.57 -2.25
CA ILE A 93 -10.23 -2.39 -1.35
C ILE A 93 -9.42 -2.80 -0.11
N ALA A 94 -8.20 -3.28 -0.30
CA ALA A 94 -7.33 -3.70 0.81
C ALA A 94 -6.98 -2.52 1.74
N PHE A 95 -6.72 -1.33 1.19
CA PHE A 95 -6.42 -0.14 1.98
C PHE A 95 -7.63 0.33 2.79
N ASP A 96 -8.82 0.31 2.20
CA ASP A 96 -10.05 0.70 2.88
C ASP A 96 -10.36 -0.27 4.04
N ILE A 97 -10.25 -1.58 3.80
CA ILE A 97 -10.36 -2.61 4.86
C ILE A 97 -9.33 -2.35 5.96
N PHE A 98 -8.07 -2.12 5.60
CA PHE A 98 -7.01 -1.81 6.56
C PHE A 98 -7.35 -0.57 7.41
N LYS A 99 -7.90 0.49 6.82
CA LYS A 99 -8.31 1.70 7.54
C LYS A 99 -9.53 1.49 8.43
N MET A 100 -10.41 0.54 8.11
CA MET A 100 -11.49 0.15 9.02
C MET A 100 -10.95 -0.48 10.31
N PHE A 101 -9.91 -1.32 10.22
CA PHE A 101 -9.29 -1.94 11.40
C PHE A 101 -8.30 -1.03 12.14
N CYS A 102 -7.66 -0.10 11.43
CA CYS A 102 -6.60 0.76 11.95
C CYS A 102 -6.76 2.22 11.47
N PRO A 103 -7.83 2.92 11.89
CA PRO A 103 -8.15 4.26 11.41
C PRO A 103 -7.02 5.26 11.73
N ASP A 104 -6.41 5.16 12.90
CA ASP A 104 -5.34 6.07 13.35
C ASP A 104 -3.95 5.73 12.80
N SER A 105 -3.84 4.70 11.95
CA SER A 105 -2.54 4.33 11.39
C SER A 105 -1.99 5.43 10.48
N ARG A 106 -0.71 5.73 10.65
CA ARG A 106 0.03 6.68 9.81
C ARG A 106 0.43 6.11 8.44
N LEU A 107 0.14 4.83 8.16
CA LEU A 107 0.34 4.27 6.83
C LEU A 107 -0.63 4.96 5.86
N ASP A 108 -0.08 5.68 4.90
CA ASP A 108 -0.87 6.36 3.87
C ASP A 108 -1.11 5.47 2.64
N PHE A 109 -2.01 5.90 1.75
CA PHE A 109 -2.36 5.13 0.56
C PHE A 109 -1.16 4.90 -0.37
N SER A 110 -0.26 5.88 -0.48
CA SER A 110 0.91 5.77 -1.36
C SER A 110 1.91 4.76 -0.82
N GLU A 111 2.06 4.68 0.50
CA GLU A 111 2.86 3.67 1.17
C GLU A 111 2.23 2.27 1.02
N ALA A 112 0.92 2.16 1.20
CA ALA A 112 0.18 0.92 0.96
C ALA A 112 0.32 0.42 -0.49
N TRP A 113 0.23 1.32 -1.47
CA TRP A 113 0.45 1.00 -2.88
C TRP A 113 1.87 0.47 -3.14
N VAL A 114 2.89 1.03 -2.49
CA VAL A 114 4.27 0.52 -2.56
C VAL A 114 4.36 -0.90 -2.00
N VAL A 115 3.75 -1.14 -0.84
CA VAL A 115 3.74 -2.46 -0.20
C VAL A 115 3.04 -3.50 -1.10
N ALA A 116 1.89 -3.16 -1.67
CA ALA A 116 1.18 -4.04 -2.60
C ALA A 116 2.02 -4.39 -3.83
N ARG A 117 2.68 -3.39 -4.44
CA ARG A 117 3.61 -3.62 -5.55
C ARG A 117 4.74 -4.56 -5.14
N ASP A 118 5.38 -4.32 -3.99
CA ASP A 118 6.53 -5.09 -3.52
C ASP A 118 6.15 -6.54 -3.19
N LEU A 119 4.94 -6.79 -2.67
CA LEU A 119 4.36 -8.14 -2.51
C LEU A 119 4.21 -8.85 -3.85
N MET A 120 3.67 -8.16 -4.86
CA MET A 120 3.40 -8.76 -6.18
C MET A 120 4.69 -9.19 -6.89
N VAL A 121 5.78 -8.45 -6.72
CA VAL A 121 7.09 -8.78 -7.29
C VAL A 121 7.95 -9.62 -6.34
N LYS A 122 7.37 -10.15 -5.25
CA LYS A 122 8.03 -10.97 -4.23
C LYS A 122 9.31 -10.34 -3.64
N GLN A 123 9.35 -9.01 -3.56
CA GLN A 123 10.40 -8.32 -2.81
C GLN A 123 10.17 -8.40 -1.29
N ILE A 124 8.92 -8.62 -0.90
CA ILE A 124 8.50 -8.88 0.48
C ILE A 124 7.45 -9.97 0.46
N GLU A 125 7.33 -10.70 1.56
CA GLU A 125 6.35 -11.77 1.73
C GLU A 125 5.75 -11.73 3.13
N VAL A 126 4.56 -12.31 3.29
CA VAL A 126 3.94 -12.52 4.60
C VAL A 126 3.95 -14.01 4.89
N VAL A 127 4.59 -14.37 5.99
CA VAL A 127 4.65 -15.74 6.49
C VAL A 127 3.99 -15.84 7.86
N ARG A 128 3.72 -17.07 8.30
CA ARG A 128 3.17 -17.35 9.64
C ARG A 128 4.30 -17.68 10.60
N CYS A 129 4.30 -17.05 11.76
CA CYS A 129 5.25 -17.39 12.82
C CYS A 129 4.99 -18.85 13.28
N PRO A 130 5.98 -19.74 13.26
CA PRO A 130 5.77 -21.14 13.66
C PRO A 130 5.53 -21.32 15.16
N TYR A 131 5.73 -20.27 15.97
CA TYR A 131 5.58 -20.31 17.42
C TYR A 131 4.24 -19.73 17.92
N CYS A 132 3.66 -18.77 17.21
CA CYS A 132 2.45 -18.08 17.65
C CYS A 132 1.46 -17.75 16.52
N GLU A 133 1.73 -18.23 15.30
CA GLU A 133 0.89 -18.11 14.10
C GLU A 133 0.58 -16.67 13.63
N SER A 134 1.14 -15.66 14.30
CA SER A 134 1.04 -14.26 13.88
C SER A 134 1.64 -14.09 12.47
N ALA A 135 1.01 -13.25 11.66
CA ALA A 135 1.61 -12.82 10.40
C ALA A 135 2.92 -12.05 10.64
N VAL A 136 3.95 -12.37 9.88
CA VAL A 136 5.25 -11.69 9.89
C VAL A 136 5.61 -11.30 8.46
N LEU A 137 5.98 -10.04 8.27
CA LEU A 137 6.49 -9.56 7.00
C LEU A 137 7.99 -9.80 6.93
N ILE A 138 8.43 -10.48 5.87
CA ILE A 138 9.84 -10.79 5.58
C ILE A 138 10.26 -10.19 4.24
N ASN A 139 11.56 -9.99 4.04
CA ASN A 139 12.11 -9.64 2.73
C ASN A 139 12.17 -10.90 1.87
N GLY A 140 11.83 -10.79 0.59
CA GLY A 140 11.92 -11.92 -0.34
C GLY A 140 13.36 -12.14 -0.78
N GLY A 141 13.83 -13.39 -0.72
CA GLY A 141 15.14 -13.81 -1.25
C GLY A 141 16.36 -13.35 -0.44
N ASP A 142 16.18 -12.95 0.81
CA ASP A 142 17.27 -12.57 1.72
C ASP A 142 17.20 -13.43 2.99
N ASP A 143 18.34 -13.96 3.44
CA ASP A 143 18.49 -14.79 4.66
C ASP A 143 18.37 -13.96 5.96
N SER A 144 17.85 -12.73 5.86
CA SER A 144 17.71 -11.85 7.01
C SER A 144 16.66 -12.39 7.98
N LYS A 145 17.11 -12.73 9.19
CA LYS A 145 16.27 -13.23 10.28
C LYS A 145 15.37 -12.14 10.83
N GLU A 146 14.20 -11.97 10.21
CA GLU A 146 13.16 -11.12 10.77
C GLU A 146 12.61 -11.72 12.07
N ARG A 147 12.17 -10.86 12.99
CA ARG A 147 11.61 -11.29 14.29
C ARG A 147 10.10 -11.07 14.33
N CYS A 148 9.39 -12.06 14.85
CA CYS A 148 7.96 -11.95 15.13
C CYS A 148 7.69 -10.79 16.10
N ALA A 149 6.79 -9.88 15.73
CA ALA A 149 6.44 -8.72 16.55
C ALA A 149 5.56 -9.06 17.78
N VAL A 150 5.12 -10.32 17.92
CA VAL A 150 4.29 -10.83 19.01
C VAL A 150 5.13 -11.63 20.01
N CYS A 151 5.79 -12.71 19.57
CA CYS A 151 6.55 -13.60 20.46
C CYS A 151 8.07 -13.36 20.43
N ASN A 152 8.56 -12.40 19.64
CA ASN A 152 9.98 -12.02 19.53
C ASN A 152 10.95 -13.15 19.12
N LYS A 153 10.42 -14.25 18.55
CA LYS A 153 11.22 -15.34 17.97
C LYS A 153 11.66 -14.98 16.55
N ALA A 154 12.85 -15.43 16.17
CA ALA A 154 13.33 -15.31 14.80
C ALA A 154 12.49 -16.18 13.87
N ILE A 155 12.22 -15.66 12.67
CA ILE A 155 11.58 -16.38 11.58
C ILE A 155 12.69 -16.90 10.68
N GLU A 156 12.70 -18.21 10.46
CA GLU A 156 13.52 -18.85 9.46
C GLU A 156 12.68 -18.83 8.18
N SER A 157 13.18 -18.12 7.16
CA SER A 157 12.60 -18.04 5.82
C SER A 157 12.92 -19.28 5.00
#